data_AF-A0A5E3XMY5-F1
#
_entry.id   AF-A0A5E3XMY5-F1
#
_cell.length_a   1.000
_cell.length_b   1.000
_cell.length_c   1.000
_cell.angle_alpha   90.00
_cell.angle_beta   90.00
_cell.angle_gamma   90.00
#
_symmetry.space_group_name_H-M   'P 1'
#
loop_
_entity.id
_entity.type
_entity.pdbx_description
1 polymer ?
#
loop_
_entity_poly.entity_id
_entity_poly.type
_entity_poly.pdbx_seq_one_letter_code
_entity_poly.pdbx_strand_id
1 'polypeptide(L)'
;MQTIIRQRLDMSLVEFLQHRWMHNGQNIKPEIQWSQLRAQWAPGFEAVLQNGLDNGLLDMNEDLEQMLFRRLAIPWLQDELDRWVDQKNSTARRANKYKVLPHGIPDLIFDSPEDYGATDFKIPVSPELFGEMRAKFCPPDRAVVVKILTIWWL
;
A
#
# COMPACT_ATOMS: atom_id res chain seq x y z
N MET A 1 8.81 -9.75 -15.34
CA MET A 1 10.19 -9.76 -14.80
C MET A 1 10.34 -10.78 -13.67
N GLN A 2 9.62 -10.61 -12.55
CA GLN A 2 9.74 -11.47 -11.35
C GLN A 2 9.57 -12.99 -11.62
N THR A 3 8.53 -13.41 -12.35
CA THR A 3 8.28 -14.84 -12.66
C THR A 3 9.48 -15.51 -13.31
N ILE A 4 10.04 -14.85 -14.32
CA ILE A 4 11.13 -15.39 -15.12
C ILE A 4 12.42 -15.44 -14.29
N ILE A 5 12.66 -14.43 -13.45
CA ILE A 5 13.78 -14.46 -12.49
C ILE A 5 13.67 -15.68 -11.60
N ARG A 6 12.48 -15.96 -11.03
CA ARG A 6 12.34 -17.11 -10.14
C ARG A 6 12.45 -18.44 -10.86
N GLN A 7 11.85 -18.57 -12.05
CA GLN A 7 11.96 -19.77 -12.87
C GLN A 7 13.40 -20.09 -13.25
N ARG A 8 14.25 -19.07 -13.42
CA ARG A 8 15.69 -19.27 -13.66
C ARG A 8 16.47 -19.63 -12.40
N LEU A 9 16.05 -19.14 -11.24
CA LEU A 9 16.66 -19.50 -9.95
C LEU A 9 16.22 -20.88 -9.44
N ASP A 10 15.08 -21.38 -9.91
CA ASP A 10 14.53 -22.67 -9.54
C ASP A 10 13.80 -23.27 -10.75
N MET A 11 14.48 -24.23 -11.39
CA MET A 11 14.03 -24.87 -12.62
C MET A 11 12.76 -25.72 -12.45
N SER A 12 12.40 -26.09 -11.22
CA SER A 12 11.14 -26.81 -10.95
C SER A 12 9.90 -25.95 -11.22
N LEU A 13 10.08 -24.63 -11.34
CA LEU A 13 9.01 -23.66 -11.52
C LEU A 13 8.78 -23.24 -12.98
N VAL A 14 9.55 -23.75 -13.94
CA VAL A 14 9.52 -23.31 -15.35
C VAL A 14 8.13 -23.43 -15.98
N GLU A 15 7.35 -24.45 -15.62
CA GLU A 15 5.98 -24.65 -16.11
C GLU A 15 4.93 -23.92 -15.26
N PHE A 16 5.33 -23.33 -14.14
CA PHE A 16 4.45 -22.64 -13.21
C PHE A 16 4.61 -21.13 -13.30
N LEU A 17 3.50 -20.43 -13.56
CA LEU A 17 3.46 -18.98 -13.39
C LEU A 17 3.52 -18.66 -11.89
N GLN A 18 4.60 -18.03 -11.45
CA GLN A 18 4.82 -17.58 -10.08
C GLN A 18 3.93 -16.38 -9.65
N HIS A 19 2.66 -16.36 -10.06
CA HIS A 19 1.57 -15.59 -9.47
C HIS A 19 0.32 -15.76 -10.33
N ARG A 20 -0.65 -16.56 -9.89
CA ARG A 20 -2.05 -16.15 -10.06
C ARG A 20 -2.33 -15.20 -8.90
N TRP A 21 -2.02 -13.91 -9.09
CA TRP A 21 -2.23 -12.86 -8.07
C TRP A 21 -3.72 -12.62 -7.77
N MET A 22 -4.63 -13.46 -8.27
CA MET A 22 -6.02 -13.53 -7.86
C MET A 22 -6.53 -14.97 -8.04
N HIS A 23 -7.22 -15.49 -7.03
CA HIS A 23 -8.36 -16.36 -7.31
C HIS A 23 -9.48 -15.44 -7.80
N ASN A 24 -10.21 -15.83 -8.84
CA ASN A 24 -11.25 -15.01 -9.46
C ASN A 24 -12.17 -14.39 -8.38
N GLY A 25 -12.21 -13.05 -8.28
CA GLY A 25 -13.09 -12.31 -7.37
C GLY A 25 -12.56 -11.95 -5.96
N GLN A 26 -11.25 -12.05 -5.66
CA GLN A 26 -10.71 -11.63 -4.36
C GLN A 26 -9.86 -10.35 -4.45
N ASN A 27 -10.24 -9.33 -3.67
CA ASN A 27 -9.48 -8.08 -3.52
C ASN A 27 -8.10 -8.33 -2.90
N ILE A 28 -7.10 -7.61 -3.39
CA ILE A 28 -5.73 -7.72 -2.87
C ILE A 28 -5.61 -7.04 -1.50
N LYS A 29 -4.63 -7.41 -0.68
CA LYS A 29 -4.51 -6.86 0.70
C LYS A 29 -4.55 -5.33 0.77
N PRO A 30 -3.89 -4.56 -0.12
CA PRO A 30 -4.05 -3.11 -0.18
C PRO A 30 -5.50 -2.68 -0.45
N GLU A 31 -6.19 -3.27 -1.43
CA GLU A 31 -7.59 -2.96 -1.75
C GLU A 31 -8.54 -3.28 -0.58
N ILE A 32 -8.29 -4.36 0.16
CA ILE A 32 -9.04 -4.68 1.37
C ILE A 32 -8.87 -3.57 2.41
N GLN A 33 -7.64 -3.05 2.59
CA GLN A 33 -7.39 -1.93 3.51
C GLN A 33 -8.06 -0.65 3.04
N TRP A 34 -7.99 -0.32 1.75
CA TRP A 34 -8.70 0.82 1.16
C TRP A 34 -10.21 0.73 1.35
N SER A 35 -10.78 -0.47 1.16
CA SER A 35 -12.19 -0.74 1.42
C SER A 35 -12.56 -0.50 2.89
N GLN A 36 -11.71 -0.95 3.83
CA GLN A 36 -11.93 -0.70 5.27
C GLN A 36 -11.83 0.79 5.62
N LEU A 37 -10.86 1.52 5.06
CA LEU A 37 -10.74 2.96 5.26
C LEU A 37 -12.02 3.68 4.79
N ARG A 38 -12.49 3.36 3.57
CA ARG A 38 -13.74 3.94 3.04
C ARG A 38 -14.99 3.58 3.83
N ALA A 39 -15.05 2.39 4.40
CA ALA A 39 -16.23 1.95 5.15
C ALA A 39 -16.26 2.47 6.59
N GLN A 40 -15.10 2.61 7.24
CA GLN A 40 -15.02 2.89 8.68
C GLN A 40 -14.64 4.34 8.99
N TRP A 41 -13.76 4.95 8.20
CA TRP A 41 -13.21 6.28 8.48
C TRP A 41 -13.96 7.36 7.70
N ALA A 42 -14.08 7.21 6.38
CA ALA A 42 -14.58 8.27 5.50
C ALA A 42 -16.02 8.78 5.77
N PRO A 43 -17.02 7.94 6.09
CA PRO A 43 -18.40 8.40 6.19
C PRO A 43 -18.63 9.46 7.27
N GLY A 44 -17.87 9.40 8.38
CA GLY A 44 -17.97 10.39 9.46
C GLY A 44 -17.51 11.77 9.01
N PHE A 45 -16.37 11.85 8.31
CA PHE A 45 -15.83 13.10 7.80
C PHE A 45 -16.72 13.67 6.68
N GLU A 46 -17.17 12.83 5.76
CA GLU A 46 -18.09 13.26 4.70
C GLU A 46 -19.39 13.82 5.26
N ALA A 47 -19.96 13.20 6.30
CA ALA A 47 -21.17 13.71 6.93
C ALA A 47 -20.96 15.09 7.57
N VAL A 48 -19.82 15.32 8.24
CA VAL A 48 -19.48 16.62 8.83
C VAL A 48 -19.29 17.68 7.74
N LEU A 49 -18.58 17.35 6.67
CA LEU A 49 -18.34 18.27 5.55
C LEU A 49 -19.64 18.60 4.81
N GLN A 50 -20.48 17.60 4.55
CA GLN A 50 -21.78 17.79 3.91
C GLN A 50 -22.70 18.64 4.78
N ASN A 51 -22.71 18.42 6.10
CA ASN A 51 -23.47 19.26 7.02
C ASN A 51 -23.02 20.73 7.01
N GLY A 52 -21.72 20.99 6.81
CA GLY A 52 -21.20 22.34 6.63
C GLY A 52 -21.77 23.03 5.39
N LEU A 53 -21.85 22.29 4.27
CA LEU A 53 -22.44 22.80 3.02
C LEU A 53 -23.95 23.03 3.16
N ASP A 54 -24.67 22.06 3.71
CA ASP A 54 -26.13 22.09 3.83
C ASP A 54 -26.62 23.25 4.72
N ASN A 55 -25.83 23.63 5.72
CA ASN A 55 -26.13 24.75 6.63
C ASN A 55 -25.56 26.10 6.15
N GLY A 56 -24.91 26.16 4.99
CA GLY A 56 -24.30 27.38 4.46
C GLY A 56 -23.12 27.89 5.29
N LEU A 57 -22.41 27.00 6.00
CA LEU A 57 -21.17 27.33 6.72
C LEU A 57 -19.96 27.42 5.77
N LEU A 58 -20.10 26.93 4.55
CA LEU A 58 -19.11 26.97 3.49
C LEU A 58 -19.79 27.11 2.12
N ASP A 59 -19.45 28.13 1.36
CA ASP A 59 -19.82 28.33 -0.04
C ASP A 59 -18.67 27.91 -0.97
N MET A 60 -18.86 26.78 -1.64
CA MET A 60 -17.90 26.26 -2.62
C MET A 60 -17.92 27.00 -3.95
N ASN A 61 -18.76 28.02 -4.14
CA ASN A 61 -18.74 28.89 -5.30
C ASN A 61 -17.89 30.15 -5.08
N GLU A 62 -17.47 30.43 -3.83
CA GLU A 62 -16.57 31.53 -3.52
C GLU A 62 -15.11 31.04 -3.52
N ASP A 63 -14.25 31.71 -4.27
CA ASP A 63 -12.84 31.33 -4.39
C ASP A 63 -12.08 31.41 -3.06
N LEU A 64 -12.37 32.43 -2.24
CA LEU A 64 -11.69 32.63 -0.96
C LEU A 64 -12.03 31.53 0.05
N GLU A 65 -13.32 31.21 0.19
CA GLU A 65 -13.77 30.14 1.08
C GLU A 65 -13.25 28.77 0.63
N GLN A 66 -13.22 28.48 -0.67
CA GLN A 66 -12.60 27.27 -1.19
C GLN A 66 -11.11 27.18 -0.85
N MET A 67 -10.35 28.27 -1.00
CA MET A 67 -8.92 28.29 -0.68
C MET A 67 -8.68 28.10 0.83
N LEU A 68 -9.46 28.78 1.67
CA LEU A 68 -9.39 28.67 3.11
C LEU A 68 -9.74 27.25 3.56
N PHE A 69 -10.82 26.68 3.01
CA PHE A 69 -11.22 25.30 3.26
C PHE A 69 -10.10 24.33 2.92
N ARG A 70 -9.52 24.38 1.72
CA ARG A 70 -8.41 23.49 1.34
C ARG A 70 -7.20 23.66 2.27
N ARG A 71 -6.88 24.90 2.67
CA ARG A 71 -5.76 25.20 3.54
C ARG A 71 -5.93 24.60 4.95
N LEU A 72 -7.15 24.56 5.47
CA LEU A 72 -7.47 24.04 6.80
C LEU A 72 -7.80 22.55 6.80
N ALA A 73 -8.63 22.11 5.85
CA ALA A 73 -9.15 20.75 5.78
C ALA A 73 -8.09 19.73 5.38
N ILE A 74 -7.16 20.07 4.46
CA ILE A 74 -6.13 19.11 4.03
C ILE A 74 -5.21 18.70 5.18
N PRO A 75 -4.57 19.63 5.94
CA PRO A 75 -3.76 19.24 7.09
C PRO A 75 -4.54 18.52 8.18
N TRP A 76 -5.79 18.94 8.42
CA TRP A 76 -6.64 18.28 9.41
C TRP A 76 -6.97 16.83 9.01
N LEU A 77 -7.40 16.60 7.77
CA LEU A 77 -7.69 15.26 7.27
C LEU A 77 -6.43 14.39 7.23
N GLN A 78 -5.26 14.97 6.96
CA GLN A 78 -3.98 14.26 7.02
C GLN A 78 -3.67 13.79 8.45
N ASP A 79 -3.80 14.66 9.46
CA ASP A 79 -3.57 14.30 10.87
C ASP A 79 -4.53 13.19 11.34
N GLU A 80 -5.81 13.25 10.93
CA GLU A 80 -6.79 12.21 11.25
C GLU A 80 -6.53 10.88 10.52
N LEU A 81 -5.96 10.94 9.31
CA LEU A 81 -5.50 9.74 8.60
C LEU A 81 -4.27 9.14 9.27
N ASP A 82 -3.32 9.96 9.70
CA ASP A 82 -2.11 9.51 10.39
C ASP A 82 -2.50 8.79 11.70
N ARG A 83 -3.42 9.35 12.48
CA ARG A 83 -3.99 8.66 13.67
C ARG A 83 -4.67 7.35 13.33
N TRP A 84 -5.37 7.27 12.19
CA TRP A 84 -5.98 6.02 11.75
C TRP A 84 -4.90 4.98 11.40
N VAL A 85 -3.82 5.38 10.73
CA VAL A 85 -2.67 4.52 10.43
C VAL A 85 -2.03 4.02 11.72
N ASP A 86 -1.75 4.92 12.65
CA ASP A 86 -1.18 4.59 13.96
C ASP A 86 -2.06 3.59 14.71
N GLN A 87 -3.37 3.83 14.78
CA GLN A 87 -4.30 2.89 15.42
C GLN A 87 -4.25 1.52 14.74
N LYS A 88 -4.23 1.47 13.41
CA LYS A 88 -4.23 0.22 12.65
C LYS A 88 -2.92 -0.54 12.80
N ASN A 89 -1.79 0.14 12.95
CA ASN A 89 -0.49 -0.49 13.05
C ASN A 89 -0.10 -0.84 14.49
N SER A 90 -0.60 -0.09 15.48
CA SER A 90 -0.41 -0.36 16.92
C SER A 90 -1.39 -1.39 17.49
N THR A 91 -2.47 -1.73 16.79
CA THR A 91 -3.46 -2.72 17.28
C THR A 91 -3.13 -4.13 16.81
N ALA A 92 -3.10 -5.08 17.75
CA ALA A 92 -2.90 -6.49 17.46
C ALA A 92 -3.98 -7.05 16.53
N ARG A 93 -3.56 -7.73 15.47
CA ARG A 93 -4.50 -8.37 14.53
C ARG A 93 -4.93 -9.73 15.04
N ARG A 94 -6.18 -10.11 14.76
CA ARG A 94 -6.70 -11.45 15.11
C ARG A 94 -5.81 -12.53 14.47
N ALA A 95 -5.25 -13.39 15.31
CA ALA A 95 -4.44 -14.52 14.88
C ALA A 95 -5.26 -15.45 13.96
N ASN A 96 -4.61 -15.97 12.91
CA ASN A 96 -5.20 -16.90 11.97
C ASN A 96 -4.24 -18.06 11.73
N LYS A 97 -4.60 -19.23 12.26
CA LYS A 97 -3.81 -20.47 12.20
C LYS A 97 -3.47 -20.96 10.79
N TYR A 98 -4.17 -20.49 9.76
CA TYR A 98 -3.91 -20.85 8.37
C TYR A 98 -2.89 -19.94 7.68
N LYS A 99 -2.39 -18.89 8.36
CA LYS A 99 -1.39 -17.97 7.81
C LYS A 99 -0.02 -18.26 8.42
N VAL A 100 0.98 -18.36 7.55
CA VAL A 100 2.41 -18.52 7.92
C VAL A 100 3.02 -17.20 8.41
N LEU A 101 2.32 -16.07 8.24
CA LEU A 101 2.81 -14.76 8.65
C LEU A 101 2.78 -14.60 10.17
N PRO A 102 3.74 -13.85 10.76
CA PRO A 102 3.79 -13.57 12.18
C PRO A 102 2.49 -12.95 12.71
N HIS A 103 2.18 -13.21 13.98
CA HIS A 103 0.97 -12.76 14.67
C HIS A 103 1.34 -11.79 15.78
N GLY A 104 0.64 -10.65 15.87
CA GLY A 104 0.97 -9.62 16.83
C GLY A 104 0.57 -8.22 16.35
N ILE A 105 1.17 -7.22 16.97
CA ILE A 105 1.04 -5.81 16.60
C ILE A 105 1.95 -5.55 15.40
N PRO A 106 1.43 -5.05 14.27
CA PRO A 106 2.23 -4.76 13.07
C PRO A 106 3.52 -3.98 13.33
N ASP A 107 3.47 -2.89 14.13
CA ASP A 107 4.66 -2.08 14.42
C ASP A 107 5.73 -2.89 15.16
N LEU A 108 5.34 -3.66 16.19
CA LEU A 108 6.30 -4.49 16.94
C LEU A 108 6.87 -5.64 16.10
N ILE A 109 6.08 -6.22 15.20
CA ILE A 109 6.56 -7.23 14.26
C ILE A 109 7.58 -6.63 13.27
N PHE A 110 7.37 -5.38 12.88
CA PHE A 110 8.27 -4.68 11.96
C PHE A 110 9.59 -4.32 12.64
N ASP A 111 9.53 -3.82 13.87
CA ASP A 111 10.71 -3.38 14.64
C ASP A 111 11.51 -4.55 15.24
N SER A 112 10.86 -5.65 15.60
CA SER A 112 11.48 -6.80 16.28
C SER A 112 10.97 -8.14 15.72
N PRO A 113 11.19 -8.43 14.43
CA PRO A 113 10.64 -9.61 13.75
C PRO A 113 11.05 -10.95 14.36
N GLU A 114 12.25 -11.02 14.97
CA GLU A 114 12.80 -12.20 15.64
C GLU A 114 11.93 -12.67 16.82
N ASP A 115 11.31 -11.75 17.56
CA ASP A 115 10.47 -12.07 18.72
C ASP A 115 9.11 -12.65 18.31
N TYR A 116 8.71 -12.43 17.05
CA TYR A 116 7.42 -12.88 16.50
C TYR A 116 7.56 -14.09 15.57
N GLY A 117 8.73 -14.72 15.51
CA GLY A 117 8.97 -15.89 14.66
C GLY A 117 8.81 -15.59 13.17
N ALA A 118 9.16 -14.37 12.74
CA ALA A 118 9.10 -14.00 11.33
C ALA A 118 10.14 -14.78 10.50
N THR A 119 9.77 -15.14 9.28
CA THR A 119 10.64 -15.87 8.34
C THR A 119 11.07 -14.93 7.21
N ASP A 120 12.36 -14.95 6.86
CA ASP A 120 12.85 -14.23 5.70
C ASP A 120 12.44 -14.96 4.41
N PHE A 121 11.62 -14.30 3.60
CA PHE A 121 11.18 -14.79 2.29
C PHE A 121 11.96 -14.17 1.12
N LYS A 122 13.06 -13.45 1.39
CA LYS A 122 13.91 -12.87 0.35
C LYS A 122 14.46 -13.97 -0.55
N ILE A 123 14.46 -13.67 -1.85
CA ILE A 123 15.06 -14.52 -2.88
C ILE A 123 16.34 -13.80 -3.31
N PRO A 124 17.53 -14.37 -3.06
CA PRO A 124 18.77 -13.77 -3.54
C PRO A 124 18.80 -13.87 -5.07
N VAL A 125 18.84 -12.72 -5.74
CA VAL A 125 18.95 -12.61 -7.20
C VAL A 125 20.32 -12.04 -7.53
N SER A 126 21.07 -12.69 -8.42
CA SER A 126 22.37 -12.15 -8.84
C SER A 126 22.19 -10.82 -9.60
N PRO A 127 23.10 -9.85 -9.41
CA PRO A 127 23.04 -8.57 -10.12
C PRO A 127 23.06 -8.73 -11.64
N GLU A 128 23.77 -9.74 -12.14
CA GLU A 128 23.84 -10.08 -13.57
C GLU A 128 22.49 -10.49 -14.14
N LEU A 129 21.81 -11.42 -13.46
CA LEU A 129 20.47 -11.88 -13.85
C LEU A 129 19.46 -10.72 -13.79
N PHE A 130 19.57 -9.86 -12.78
CA PHE A 130 18.72 -8.68 -12.68
C PHE A 130 18.98 -7.69 -13.82
N GLY A 131 20.25 -7.46 -14.18
CA GLY A 131 20.67 -6.60 -15.29
C GLY A 131 20.16 -7.10 -16.64
N GLU A 132 20.29 -8.39 -16.93
CA GLU A 132 19.76 -9.01 -18.15
C GLU A 132 18.23 -8.83 -18.24
N MET A 133 17.53 -9.08 -17.13
CA MET A 133 16.08 -8.95 -17.07
C MET A 133 15.65 -7.49 -17.21
N ARG A 134 16.41 -6.55 -16.65
CA ARG A 134 16.16 -5.12 -16.79
C ARG A 134 16.34 -4.70 -18.24
N ALA A 135 17.42 -5.10 -18.91
CA ALA A 135 17.63 -4.81 -20.33
C ALA A 135 16.50 -5.38 -21.20
N LYS A 136 16.01 -6.59 -20.89
CA LYS A 136 14.95 -7.28 -21.63
C LYS A 136 13.57 -6.63 -21.46
N PHE A 137 13.18 -6.28 -20.24
CA PHE A 137 11.82 -5.79 -19.92
C PHE A 137 11.72 -4.26 -19.80
N CYS A 138 12.85 -3.60 -19.54
CA CYS A 138 12.99 -2.16 -19.35
C CYS A 138 14.19 -1.64 -20.17
N PRO A 139 14.12 -1.71 -21.52
CA PRO A 139 15.16 -1.14 -22.35
C PRO A 139 15.22 0.39 -22.15
N PRO A 140 16.41 1.00 -22.12
CA PRO A 140 16.60 2.43 -21.81
C PRO A 140 15.94 3.38 -22.81
N ASP A 141 15.59 2.88 -24.01
CA ASP A 141 14.93 3.63 -25.08
C ASP A 141 13.41 3.86 -24.83
N ARG A 142 12.81 3.14 -23.88
CA ARG A 142 11.41 3.38 -23.46
C ARG A 142 11.36 4.43 -22.35
N ALA A 143 11.05 5.67 -22.70
CA ALA A 143 10.95 6.85 -21.84
C ALA A 143 10.05 6.74 -20.58
N VAL A 144 9.34 5.62 -20.38
CA VAL A 144 8.35 5.44 -19.31
C VAL A 144 8.99 5.14 -17.94
N VAL A 145 10.23 4.62 -17.89
CA VAL A 145 10.77 4.07 -16.62
C VAL A 145 11.56 5.08 -15.78
N VAL A 146 11.92 6.24 -16.34
CA VAL A 146 12.72 7.26 -15.61
C VAL A 146 11.90 7.99 -14.53
N LYS A 147 10.55 8.00 -14.60
CA LYS A 147 9.71 8.80 -13.69
C LYS A 147 9.30 8.14 -12.37
N ILE A 148 9.44 6.82 -12.22
CA ILE A 148 8.93 6.12 -11.01
C ILE A 148 10.02 5.96 -9.94
N LEU A 149 11.30 5.99 -10.32
CA LEU A 149 12.40 5.71 -9.38
C LEU A 149 12.89 6.93 -8.58
N THR A 150 12.48 8.15 -8.94
CA THR A 150 12.92 9.38 -8.26
C THR A 150 11.96 9.91 -7.20
N ILE A 151 10.77 9.31 -7.02
CA ILE A 151 9.74 9.84 -6.09
C ILE A 151 9.82 9.17 -4.69
N TRP A 152 10.63 8.13 -4.50
CA TRP A 152 10.71 7.38 -3.23
C TRP A 152 12.09 7.40 -2.56
N TRP A 153 12.93 8.39 -2.89
CA TRP A 153 14.22 8.66 -2.23
C TRP A 153 14.43 10.17 -1.98
N LEU A 154 13.41 10.83 -1.43
CA LEU A 154 13.51 12.10 -0.70
C LEU A 154 12.56 12.08 0.49
#